data_AF-A0A927MSI6-F1
#
_entry.id   AF-A0A927MSI6-F1
#
_cell.length_a   1.000
_cell.length_b   1.000
_cell.length_c   1.000
_cell.angle_alpha   90.00
_cell.angle_beta   90.00
_cell.angle_gamma   90.00
#
_symmetry.space_group_name_H-M   'P 1'
#
loop_
_entity.id
_entity.type
_entity.pdbx_description
1 polymer ?
#
loop_
_entity_poly.entity_id
_entity_poly.type
_entity_poly.pdbx_seq_one_letter_code
_entity_poly.pdbx_strand_id
1 'polypeptide(L)'
;MMWSAGFRTAVISPYEQIQLTGPRGFADQTVRQVLHMAGGGERLRVRLTNRYGRTPLTIAAATVATEHGQATLTFDGAERIVIPPAGEAVGDPVDLSVALGADLVLSLYLPEETGLATYSHKPAETAHIVDGNHVTSAALAAAEQVEGRFYVSGVDVLTPDDTAIAVAFGDSWFEGVGSTIGANNRSVDFLNRRLKRGWVVNQGIAGNRLLRDEVAEHGLARFDRDVLSIPGLTHVLVHFGINDLGLPGMTGEPPATSPALIEGFKALAHRAHKADLKILAATIGPFAGAVPLGSVPPRASPPDAK
;
A
#
# COMPACT_ATOMS: atom_id res chain seq x y z
N MET A 1 -16.13 -13.91 16.00
CA MET A 1 -15.27 -12.71 15.86
C MET A 1 -14.05 -13.12 15.09
N MET A 2 -13.60 -12.28 14.16
CA MET A 2 -12.48 -12.57 13.28
C MET A 2 -11.64 -11.32 13.05
N TRP A 3 -10.36 -11.51 12.75
CA TRP A 3 -9.52 -10.43 12.26
C TRP A 3 -9.91 -10.11 10.82
N SER A 4 -10.19 -8.84 10.55
CA SER A 4 -10.55 -8.33 9.23
C SER A 4 -9.66 -7.17 8.87
N ALA A 5 -9.32 -7.00 7.60
CA ALA A 5 -8.50 -5.89 7.18
C ALA A 5 -9.24 -4.55 7.35
N GLY A 6 -8.79 -3.69 8.27
CA GLY A 6 -9.31 -2.33 8.43
C GLY A 6 -8.59 -1.30 7.56
N PHE A 7 -7.32 -1.58 7.23
CA PHE A 7 -6.50 -0.77 6.34
C PHE A 7 -5.53 -1.67 5.56
N ARG A 8 -5.29 -1.32 4.29
CA ARG A 8 -4.23 -1.91 3.45
C ARG A 8 -3.59 -0.82 2.61
N THR A 9 -2.34 -1.07 2.26
CA THR A 9 -1.56 -0.30 1.30
C THR A 9 -0.67 -1.29 0.57
N ALA A 10 -0.63 -1.20 -0.75
CA ALA A 10 0.32 -1.97 -1.51
C ALA A 10 1.72 -1.36 -1.33
N VAL A 11 2.75 -2.20 -1.33
CA VAL A 11 4.14 -1.77 -1.24
C VAL A 11 4.90 -2.18 -2.49
N ILE A 12 5.91 -1.40 -2.83
CA ILE A 12 6.77 -1.58 -3.99
C ILE A 12 8.23 -1.72 -3.57
N SER A 13 9.05 -2.25 -4.46
CA SER A 13 10.49 -2.30 -4.26
C SER A 13 11.08 -0.88 -4.30
N PRO A 14 12.04 -0.52 -3.45
CA PRO A 14 12.80 0.70 -3.64
C PRO A 14 13.86 0.58 -4.75
N TYR A 15 14.00 -0.60 -5.36
CA TYR A 15 14.99 -0.88 -6.40
C TYR A 15 14.38 -0.98 -7.80
N GLU A 16 13.16 -0.47 -7.99
CA GLU A 16 12.52 -0.38 -9.30
C GLU A 16 13.35 0.48 -10.26
N GLN A 17 13.34 0.12 -11.53
CA GLN A 17 13.99 0.90 -12.59
C GLN A 17 13.26 2.22 -12.85
N ILE A 18 11.92 2.20 -12.73
CA ILE A 18 11.07 3.38 -12.87
C ILE A 18 10.55 3.76 -11.48
N GLN A 19 10.89 4.97 -11.05
CA GLN A 19 10.54 5.50 -9.73
C GLN A 19 9.68 6.75 -9.90
N LEU A 20 8.39 6.64 -9.58
CA LEU A 20 7.47 7.79 -9.59
C LEU A 20 7.65 8.73 -8.38
N THR A 21 8.25 8.19 -7.31
CA THR A 21 8.71 8.91 -6.12
C THR A 21 10.02 8.24 -5.69
N GLY A 22 11.04 9.02 -5.36
CA GLY A 22 12.35 8.47 -4.98
C GLY A 22 12.29 7.61 -3.71
N PRO A 23 13.01 6.48 -3.64
CA PRO A 23 13.10 5.66 -2.45
C PRO A 23 13.90 6.39 -1.37
N ARG A 24 13.73 5.96 -0.12
CA ARG A 24 14.38 6.57 1.04
C ARG A 24 14.86 5.50 2.02
N GLY A 25 15.96 5.78 2.71
CA GLY A 25 16.36 5.07 3.93
C GLY A 25 16.27 5.97 5.16
N PHE A 26 16.38 5.36 6.33
CA PHE A 26 16.27 6.04 7.62
C PHE A 26 17.40 5.60 8.53
N ALA A 27 17.77 6.47 9.47
CA ALA A 27 18.78 6.20 10.48
C ALA A 27 18.55 7.10 11.69
N ASP A 28 18.34 6.51 12.86
CA ASP A 28 17.98 7.22 14.09
C ASP A 28 16.83 8.21 13.90
N GLN A 29 15.71 7.73 13.37
CA GLN A 29 14.56 8.56 12.99
C GLN A 29 13.23 7.95 13.40
N THR A 30 12.28 8.82 13.76
CA THR A 30 10.86 8.48 13.90
C THR A 30 10.12 8.82 12.62
N VAL A 31 9.39 7.84 12.07
CA VAL A 31 8.51 8.00 10.92
C VAL A 31 7.07 7.92 11.40
N ARG A 32 6.35 9.05 11.34
CA ARG A 32 4.93 9.16 11.71
C ARG A 32 4.06 9.29 10.47
N GLN A 33 3.03 8.45 10.40
CA GLN A 33 2.25 8.23 9.18
C GLN A 33 0.76 8.17 9.51
N VAL A 34 -0.06 8.83 8.70
CA VAL A 34 -1.52 8.76 8.81
C VAL A 34 -2.05 7.58 8.00
N LEU A 35 -2.85 6.74 8.64
CA LEU A 35 -3.54 5.60 8.05
C LEU A 35 -5.05 5.87 8.13
N HIS A 36 -5.63 6.34 7.04
CA HIS A 36 -7.07 6.54 6.95
C HIS A 36 -7.78 5.18 6.90
N MET A 37 -8.49 4.82 7.97
CA MET A 37 -9.06 3.50 8.16
C MET A 37 -10.29 3.29 7.28
N ALA A 38 -10.29 2.25 6.46
CA ALA A 38 -11.48 1.85 5.71
C ALA A 38 -12.54 1.21 6.61
N GLY A 39 -12.10 0.50 7.65
CA GLY A 39 -12.97 -0.17 8.63
C GLY A 39 -12.51 0.04 10.06
N GLY A 40 -13.46 -0.07 10.98
CA GLY A 40 -13.24 0.15 12.41
C GLY A 40 -13.48 -1.09 13.27
N GLY A 41 -13.08 -1.00 14.53
CA GLY A 41 -13.26 -2.03 15.55
C GLY A 41 -12.67 -1.62 16.91
N GLU A 42 -12.92 -2.43 17.94
CA GLU A 42 -12.49 -2.17 19.33
C GLU A 42 -11.07 -2.66 19.63
N ARG A 43 -10.56 -3.57 18.79
CA ARG A 43 -9.21 -4.12 18.86
C ARG A 43 -8.56 -4.06 17.50
N LEU A 44 -7.28 -3.73 17.47
CA LEU A 44 -6.49 -3.67 16.25
C LEU A 44 -5.15 -4.38 16.40
N ARG A 45 -4.51 -4.68 15.27
CA ARG A 45 -3.10 -5.09 15.19
C ARG A 45 -2.49 -4.57 13.90
N VAL A 46 -1.24 -4.13 13.97
CA VAL A 46 -0.53 -3.52 12.83
C VAL A 46 0.28 -4.57 12.08
N ARG A 47 0.31 -4.47 10.76
CA ARG A 47 1.14 -5.30 9.88
C ARG A 47 2.29 -4.46 9.34
N LEU A 48 3.51 -4.89 9.64
CA LEU A 48 4.74 -4.27 9.19
C LEU A 48 5.46 -5.16 8.19
N THR A 49 6.27 -4.57 7.32
CA THR A 49 6.91 -5.29 6.23
C THR A 49 8.30 -4.78 5.92
N ASN A 50 9.21 -5.72 5.69
CA ASN A 50 10.55 -5.52 5.15
C ASN A 50 10.70 -6.28 3.80
N ARG A 51 9.60 -6.42 3.06
CA ARG A 51 9.48 -7.28 1.86
C ARG A 51 10.61 -7.11 0.85
N TYR A 52 10.99 -5.87 0.60
CA TYR A 52 12.01 -5.54 -0.39
C TYR A 52 13.30 -5.06 0.24
N GLY A 53 13.39 -5.05 1.58
CA GLY A 53 14.63 -4.73 2.28
C GLY A 53 15.68 -5.80 2.06
N ARG A 54 16.94 -5.36 1.94
CA ARG A 54 18.11 -6.23 1.76
C ARG A 54 18.86 -6.50 3.06
N THR A 55 18.52 -5.78 4.13
CA THR A 55 19.09 -5.89 5.47
C THR A 55 17.96 -6.08 6.49
N PRO A 56 18.25 -6.65 7.68
CA PRO A 56 17.28 -6.69 8.77
C PRO A 56 16.79 -5.28 9.13
N LEU A 57 15.48 -5.14 9.33
CA LEU A 57 14.84 -3.89 9.74
C LEU A 57 14.61 -3.92 11.24
N THR A 58 15.37 -3.13 11.98
CA THR A 58 15.15 -2.91 13.41
C THR A 58 14.10 -1.82 13.62
N ILE A 59 13.07 -2.12 14.40
CA ILE A 59 12.12 -1.13 14.92
C ILE A 59 12.22 -1.20 16.44
N ALA A 60 12.77 -0.15 17.06
CA ALA A 60 13.03 -0.15 18.51
C ALA A 60 11.82 0.26 19.35
N ALA A 61 10.92 1.04 18.79
CA ALA A 61 9.66 1.41 19.42
C ALA A 61 8.63 1.74 18.34
N ALA A 62 7.36 1.45 18.63
CA ALA A 62 6.26 1.83 17.76
C ALA A 62 4.99 2.14 18.56
N THR A 63 4.21 3.10 18.09
CA THR A 63 2.94 3.49 18.70
C THR A 63 1.86 3.66 17.63
N VAL A 64 0.62 3.49 18.06
CA VAL A 64 -0.57 3.88 17.30
C VAL A 64 -1.41 4.83 18.14
N ALA A 65 -1.97 5.84 17.49
CA ALA A 65 -2.89 6.77 18.13
C ALA A 65 -4.18 6.91 17.32
N THR A 66 -5.28 7.07 18.04
CA THR A 66 -6.63 7.39 17.53
C THR A 66 -7.20 8.55 18.35
N GLU A 67 -8.42 8.98 18.06
CA GLU A 67 -9.14 9.94 18.90
C GLU A 67 -9.38 9.43 20.34
N HIS A 68 -9.32 8.12 20.55
CA HIS A 68 -9.58 7.48 21.84
C HIS A 68 -8.32 7.28 22.70
N GLY A 69 -7.14 7.57 22.16
CA GLY A 69 -5.89 7.50 22.90
C GLY A 69 -4.72 7.00 22.06
N GLN A 70 -3.63 6.65 22.75
CA GLN A 70 -2.42 6.13 22.15
C GLN A 70 -2.02 4.85 22.86
N ALA A 71 -1.52 3.88 22.09
CA ALA A 71 -1.01 2.62 22.59
C ALA A 71 0.37 2.31 22.01
N THR A 72 1.22 1.70 22.82
CA THR A 72 2.48 1.09 22.38
C THR A 72 2.17 -0.21 21.64
N LEU A 73 2.87 -0.44 20.52
CA LEU A 73 2.83 -1.71 19.81
C LEU A 73 3.90 -2.64 20.37
N THR A 74 3.53 -3.90 20.57
CA THR A 74 4.47 -4.98 20.89
C THR A 74 4.38 -6.08 19.83
N PHE A 75 5.40 -6.92 19.78
CA PHE A 75 5.51 -8.08 18.90
C PHE A 75 6.03 -9.24 19.72
N ASP A 76 5.21 -10.28 19.90
CA ASP A 76 5.52 -11.40 20.80
C ASP A 76 5.86 -10.91 22.23
N GLY A 77 5.18 -9.86 22.69
CA GLY A 77 5.37 -9.23 23.99
C GLY A 77 6.55 -8.25 24.10
N ALA A 78 7.33 -8.04 23.03
CA ALA A 78 8.47 -7.12 23.03
C ALA A 78 8.16 -5.82 22.26
N GLU A 79 8.61 -4.66 22.78
CA GLU A 79 8.48 -3.37 22.06
C GLU A 79 9.43 -3.25 20.87
N ARG A 80 10.60 -3.91 20.95
CA ARG A 80 11.60 -3.96 19.88
C ARG A 80 11.42 -5.22 19.05
N ILE A 81 11.41 -5.04 17.73
CA ILE A 81 11.40 -6.14 16.75
C ILE A 81 12.51 -5.97 15.70
N VAL A 82 13.02 -7.09 15.21
CA VAL A 82 13.86 -7.14 14.01
C VAL A 82 13.13 -7.96 12.95
N ILE A 83 12.77 -7.32 11.84
CA ILE A 83 12.10 -7.98 10.71
C ILE A 83 13.20 -8.38 9.70
N PRO A 84 13.38 -9.67 9.39
CA PRO A 84 14.42 -10.10 8.46
C PRO A 84 14.20 -9.52 7.04
N PRO A 85 15.23 -9.50 6.17
CA PRO A 85 15.04 -9.22 4.75
C PRO A 85 13.92 -10.08 4.17
N ALA A 86 13.09 -9.47 3.31
CA ALA A 86 11.88 -10.09 2.76
C ALA A 86 10.81 -10.52 3.79
N GLY A 87 10.97 -10.16 5.06
CA GLY A 87 10.08 -10.52 6.14
C GLY A 87 8.85 -9.62 6.29
N GLU A 88 7.94 -10.08 7.12
CA GLU A 88 6.77 -9.34 7.61
C GLU A 88 6.61 -9.60 9.11
N ALA A 89 5.93 -8.69 9.80
CA ALA A 89 5.55 -8.86 11.19
C ALA A 89 4.11 -8.42 11.41
N VAL A 90 3.46 -9.07 12.36
CA VAL A 90 2.12 -8.71 12.85
C VAL A 90 2.27 -8.39 14.32
N GLY A 91 1.85 -7.20 14.73
CA GLY A 91 1.88 -6.81 16.13
C GLY A 91 0.89 -7.63 16.97
N ASP A 92 1.14 -7.63 18.27
CA ASP A 92 0.19 -8.15 19.25
C ASP A 92 -1.12 -7.32 19.20
N PRO A 93 -2.27 -7.92 19.56
CA PRO A 93 -3.53 -7.20 19.62
C PRO A 93 -3.49 -6.05 20.64
N VAL A 94 -4.02 -4.90 20.24
CA VAL A 94 -4.15 -3.70 21.07
C VAL A 94 -5.63 -3.37 21.30
N ASP A 95 -5.99 -3.15 22.56
CA ASP A 95 -7.27 -2.59 22.98
C ASP A 95 -7.29 -1.07 22.74
N LEU A 96 -7.53 -0.69 21.48
CA LEU A 96 -7.66 0.70 21.06
C LEU A 96 -8.72 0.78 19.98
N SER A 97 -9.85 1.41 20.31
CA SER A 97 -10.95 1.60 19.39
C SER A 97 -10.56 2.54 18.24
N VAL A 98 -11.04 2.22 17.04
CA VAL A 98 -10.92 3.08 15.87
C VAL A 98 -12.20 3.00 15.04
N ALA A 99 -12.76 4.16 14.69
CA ALA A 99 -13.97 4.24 13.89
C ALA A 99 -13.68 4.03 12.40
N LEU A 100 -14.71 3.59 11.66
CA LEU A 100 -14.66 3.55 10.20
C LEU A 100 -14.47 4.98 9.65
N GLY A 101 -13.53 5.15 8.73
CA GLY A 101 -13.20 6.46 8.15
C GLY A 101 -12.44 7.40 9.10
N ALA A 102 -12.02 6.92 10.28
CA ALA A 102 -11.14 7.68 11.16
C ALA A 102 -9.67 7.52 10.76
N ASP A 103 -8.86 8.49 11.15
CA ASP A 103 -7.42 8.43 10.98
C ASP A 103 -6.77 7.72 12.17
N LEU A 104 -5.92 6.74 11.85
CA LEU A 104 -5.00 6.12 12.79
C LEU A 104 -3.58 6.63 12.52
N VAL A 105 -2.90 7.12 13.54
CA VAL A 105 -1.53 7.64 13.41
C VAL A 105 -0.55 6.58 13.88
N LEU A 106 0.27 6.05 12.96
CA LEU A 106 1.34 5.10 13.25
C LEU A 106 2.68 5.84 13.37
N SER A 107 3.40 5.65 14.47
CA SER A 107 4.79 6.12 14.61
C SER A 107 5.73 4.93 14.77
N LEU A 108 6.81 4.91 13.98
CA LEU A 108 7.85 3.88 14.02
C LEU A 108 9.21 4.54 14.31
N TYR A 109 9.93 4.09 15.33
CA TYR A 109 11.31 4.51 15.59
C TYR A 109 12.31 3.50 15.01
N LEU A 110 13.15 4.01 14.11
CA LEU A 110 14.15 3.28 13.34
C LEU A 110 15.54 3.71 13.86
N PRO A 111 16.13 2.97 14.82
CA PRO A 111 17.36 3.39 15.52
C PRO A 111 18.64 3.19 14.69
N GLU A 112 18.56 2.43 13.61
CA GLU A 112 19.70 1.93 12.83
C GLU A 112 19.48 2.28 11.35
N GLU A 113 20.57 2.34 10.59
CA GLU A 113 20.55 2.50 9.13
C GLU A 113 19.71 1.39 8.48
N THR A 114 18.59 1.74 7.86
CA THR A 114 17.67 0.75 7.29
C THR A 114 18.04 0.28 5.89
N GLY A 115 18.93 1.00 5.19
CA GLY A 115 18.97 0.95 3.73
C GLY A 115 17.67 1.49 3.11
N LEU A 116 17.43 1.21 1.83
CA LEU A 116 16.21 1.70 1.17
C LEU A 116 14.96 0.95 1.65
N ALA A 117 13.91 1.73 1.93
CA ALA A 117 12.69 1.25 2.53
C ALA A 117 11.75 0.53 1.57
N THR A 118 11.08 -0.50 2.09
CA THR A 118 9.83 -0.99 1.50
C THR A 118 8.75 0.08 1.69
N TYR A 119 8.09 0.51 0.61
CA TYR A 119 7.21 1.68 0.67
C TYR A 119 6.06 1.67 -0.36
N SER A 120 5.03 2.49 -0.15
CA SER A 120 4.06 2.93 -1.16
C SER A 120 4.49 4.30 -1.68
N HIS A 121 4.58 4.45 -3.00
CA HIS A 121 5.15 5.64 -3.63
C HIS A 121 4.14 6.76 -3.90
N LYS A 122 2.84 6.46 -4.05
CA LYS A 122 1.79 7.48 -4.23
C LYS A 122 0.56 7.22 -3.33
N PRO A 123 0.74 7.13 -1.99
CA PRO A 123 -0.35 6.81 -1.07
C PRO A 123 -1.44 7.89 -0.93
N ALA A 124 -1.26 9.05 -1.58
CA ALA A 124 -1.99 10.30 -1.38
C ALA A 124 -1.96 10.80 0.08
N GLU A 125 -0.86 10.50 0.79
CA GLU A 125 -0.62 10.85 2.20
C GLU A 125 0.82 11.29 2.40
N THR A 126 1.05 12.03 3.49
CA THR A 126 2.36 12.54 3.89
C THR A 126 2.85 11.85 5.16
N ALA A 127 4.07 11.32 5.11
CA ALA A 127 4.82 10.90 6.29
C ALA A 127 5.58 12.09 6.88
N HIS A 128 5.66 12.13 8.21
CA HIS A 128 6.40 13.11 8.98
C HIS A 128 7.61 12.44 9.62
N ILE A 129 8.81 12.96 9.36
CA ILE A 129 10.07 12.37 9.77
C ILE A 129 10.81 13.33 10.70
N VAL A 130 11.27 12.84 11.84
CA VAL A 130 12.09 13.59 12.80
C VAL A 130 13.21 12.71 13.34
N ASP A 131 14.36 13.31 13.62
CA ASP A 131 15.51 12.60 14.19
C ASP A 131 15.23 12.18 15.64
N GLY A 132 15.75 11.03 16.04
CA GLY A 132 15.58 10.45 17.36
C GLY A 132 14.24 9.76 17.59
N ASN A 133 14.04 9.30 18.83
CA ASN A 133 12.82 8.61 19.26
C ASN A 133 11.73 9.59 19.74
N HIS A 134 10.70 9.76 18.92
CA HIS A 134 9.57 10.64 19.14
C HIS A 134 8.22 9.93 19.06
N VAL A 135 8.18 8.59 19.20
CA VAL A 135 6.94 7.80 19.01
C VAL A 135 5.83 8.18 19.98
N THR A 136 6.15 8.73 21.16
CA THR A 136 5.19 9.20 22.16
C THR A 136 4.96 10.72 22.16
N SER A 137 5.69 11.47 21.33
CA SER A 137 5.57 12.93 21.28
C SER A 137 4.23 13.35 20.69
N ALA A 138 3.45 14.19 21.37
CA ALA A 138 2.15 14.65 20.88
C ALA A 138 2.24 15.41 19.54
N ALA A 139 3.31 16.19 19.35
CA ALA A 139 3.61 16.90 18.12
C ALA A 139 5.06 16.64 17.70
N LEU A 140 5.32 16.67 16.38
CA LEU A 140 6.66 16.58 15.82
C LEU A 140 7.08 17.97 15.32
N ALA A 141 7.82 18.71 16.14
CA ALA A 141 8.34 20.01 15.75
C ALA A 141 9.36 19.84 14.62
N ALA A 142 9.27 20.68 13.58
CA ALA A 142 10.20 20.69 12.45
C ALA A 142 10.33 19.35 11.69
N ALA A 143 9.29 18.50 11.72
CA ALA A 143 9.31 17.25 10.96
C ALA A 143 9.39 17.50 9.45
N GLU A 144 10.31 16.78 8.80
CA GLU A 144 10.36 16.70 7.35
C GLU A 144 9.07 16.04 6.84
N GLN A 145 8.50 16.59 5.76
CA GLN A 145 7.31 16.05 5.12
C GLN A 145 7.72 15.29 3.85
N VAL A 146 7.36 14.02 3.78
CA VAL A 146 7.65 13.16 2.63
C VAL A 146 6.37 12.49 2.15
N GLU A 147 6.02 12.71 0.90
CA GLU A 147 4.92 11.98 0.25
C GLU A 147 5.31 10.52 0.06
N GLY A 148 4.73 9.62 0.87
CA GLY A 148 5.12 8.23 0.89
C GLY A 148 4.63 7.53 2.15
N ARG A 149 4.62 6.20 2.11
CA ARG A 149 4.27 5.37 3.27
C ARG A 149 5.25 4.22 3.39
N PHE A 150 5.90 4.07 4.53
CA PHE A 150 7.07 3.22 4.74
C PHE A 150 6.78 2.10 5.75
N TYR A 151 7.25 0.90 5.43
CA TYR A 151 7.29 -0.28 6.31
C TYR A 151 5.96 -0.80 6.89
N VAL A 152 4.82 -0.23 6.52
CA VAL A 152 3.48 -0.70 6.91
C VAL A 152 2.76 -1.30 5.71
N SER A 153 2.11 -2.44 5.89
CA SER A 153 1.29 -3.10 4.85
C SER A 153 -0.20 -3.13 5.21
N GLY A 154 -0.56 -2.92 6.48
CA GLY A 154 -1.96 -2.90 6.88
C GLY A 154 -2.21 -2.74 8.37
N VAL A 155 -3.49 -2.59 8.70
CA VAL A 155 -4.03 -2.74 10.05
C VAL A 155 -5.20 -3.71 9.97
N ASP A 156 -5.22 -4.71 10.85
CA ASP A 156 -6.37 -5.58 11.04
C ASP A 156 -7.16 -5.09 12.25
N VAL A 157 -8.48 -5.16 12.17
CA VAL A 157 -9.41 -4.88 13.26
C VAL A 157 -10.23 -6.13 13.59
N LEU A 158 -10.62 -6.30 14.85
CA LEU A 158 -11.47 -7.42 15.26
C LEU A 158 -12.94 -7.09 14.96
N THR A 159 -13.62 -7.95 14.20
CA THR A 159 -14.98 -7.69 13.71
C THR A 159 -15.90 -8.90 13.93
N PRO A 160 -17.23 -8.72 13.85
CA PRO A 160 -18.16 -9.82 13.65
C PRO A 160 -17.82 -10.64 12.39
N ASP A 161 -18.16 -11.93 12.41
CA ASP A 161 -17.78 -12.89 11.35
C ASP A 161 -18.52 -12.67 10.02
N ASP A 162 -19.62 -11.91 10.03
CA ASP A 162 -20.42 -11.58 8.84
C ASP A 162 -20.01 -10.25 8.18
N THR A 163 -18.91 -9.65 8.63
CA THR A 163 -18.38 -8.39 8.08
C THR A 163 -17.82 -8.61 6.68
N ALA A 164 -18.44 -8.00 5.67
CA ALA A 164 -17.98 -8.12 4.29
C ALA A 164 -16.80 -7.18 4.00
N ILE A 165 -15.62 -7.74 3.71
CA ILE A 165 -14.46 -6.96 3.28
C ILE A 165 -14.27 -7.09 1.78
N ALA A 166 -14.06 -5.97 1.09
CA ALA A 166 -13.61 -5.95 -0.29
C ALA A 166 -12.18 -5.38 -0.38
N VAL A 167 -11.47 -5.72 -1.45
CA VAL A 167 -10.18 -5.11 -1.79
C VAL A 167 -10.26 -4.43 -3.14
N ALA A 168 -9.80 -3.19 -3.19
CA ALA A 168 -9.54 -2.44 -4.41
C ALA A 168 -8.15 -2.78 -4.94
N PHE A 169 -8.08 -3.73 -5.86
CA PHE A 169 -6.85 -4.27 -6.43
C PHE A 169 -6.63 -3.70 -7.84
N GLY A 170 -5.62 -2.86 -8.00
CA GLY A 170 -5.44 -2.18 -9.28
C GLY A 170 -4.26 -1.23 -9.35
N ASP A 171 -4.44 -0.22 -10.18
CA ASP A 171 -3.42 0.79 -10.48
C ASP A 171 -3.63 2.11 -9.72
N SER A 172 -3.14 3.21 -10.31
CA SER A 172 -3.23 4.59 -9.80
C SER A 172 -4.67 5.04 -9.53
N TRP A 173 -5.65 4.46 -10.22
CA TRP A 173 -7.06 4.79 -10.04
C TRP A 173 -7.56 4.43 -8.64
N PHE A 174 -7.05 3.33 -8.08
CA PHE A 174 -7.31 2.97 -6.69
C PHE A 174 -6.32 3.62 -5.73
N GLU A 175 -5.02 3.66 -6.05
CA GLU A 175 -4.01 4.21 -5.12
C GLU A 175 -4.34 5.66 -4.74
N GLY A 176 -4.87 6.44 -5.69
CA GLY A 176 -5.38 7.78 -5.43
C GLY A 176 -4.72 8.90 -6.21
N VAL A 177 -4.02 8.59 -7.32
CA VAL A 177 -3.31 9.62 -8.09
C VAL A 177 -4.30 10.66 -8.62
N GLY A 178 -3.96 11.93 -8.43
CA GLY A 178 -4.83 13.07 -8.78
C GLY A 178 -5.78 13.50 -7.67
N SER A 179 -5.87 12.75 -6.56
CA SER A 179 -6.53 13.24 -5.34
C SER A 179 -5.67 14.30 -4.65
N THR A 180 -6.33 15.23 -3.94
CA THR A 180 -5.65 16.11 -2.99
C THR A 180 -5.03 15.28 -1.86
N ILE A 181 -3.75 15.50 -1.58
CA ILE A 181 -2.99 14.79 -0.55
C ILE A 181 -3.61 15.06 0.83
N GLY A 182 -3.77 14.01 1.64
CA GLY A 182 -4.33 14.08 2.99
C GLY A 182 -5.82 14.41 3.06
N ALA A 183 -6.49 14.63 1.92
CA ALA A 183 -7.91 14.97 1.89
C ALA A 183 -8.84 13.74 1.92
N ASN A 184 -8.30 12.52 1.88
CA ASN A 184 -9.06 11.27 1.88
C ASN A 184 -10.21 11.24 0.84
N ASN A 185 -9.84 11.63 -0.39
CA ASN A 185 -10.71 11.74 -1.56
C ASN A 185 -10.38 10.73 -2.67
N ARG A 186 -9.79 9.59 -2.30
CA ARG A 186 -9.54 8.48 -3.23
C ARG A 186 -10.88 7.81 -3.59
N SER A 187 -10.91 7.08 -4.71
CA SER A 187 -12.10 6.35 -5.17
C SER A 187 -12.68 5.41 -4.09
N VAL A 188 -11.79 4.73 -3.35
CA VAL A 188 -12.16 3.85 -2.22
C VAL A 188 -12.78 4.61 -1.06
N ASP A 189 -12.33 5.84 -0.77
CA ASP A 189 -12.86 6.64 0.34
C ASP A 189 -14.30 7.07 0.04
N PHE A 190 -14.57 7.50 -1.21
CA PHE A 190 -15.93 7.80 -1.67
C PHE A 190 -16.85 6.58 -1.64
N LEU A 191 -16.32 5.40 -1.99
CA LEU A 191 -17.09 4.16 -1.92
C LEU A 191 -17.43 3.80 -0.47
N ASN A 192 -16.47 3.86 0.45
CA ASN A 192 -16.67 3.54 1.86
C ASN A 192 -17.68 4.47 2.54
N ARG A 193 -17.71 5.77 2.18
CA ARG A 193 -18.77 6.70 2.64
C ARG A 193 -20.19 6.31 2.22
N ARG A 194 -20.34 5.48 1.17
CA ARG A 194 -21.63 5.08 0.61
C ARG A 194 -22.05 3.67 1.04
N LEU A 195 -21.09 2.84 1.46
CA LEU A 195 -21.36 1.49 1.93
C LEU A 195 -22.07 1.53 3.29
N LYS A 196 -23.11 0.71 3.43
CA LYS A 196 -23.87 0.55 4.68
C LYS A 196 -23.46 -0.69 5.49
N ARG A 197 -22.72 -1.60 4.85
CA ARG A 197 -22.23 -2.85 5.42
C ARG A 197 -20.86 -3.12 4.82
N GLY A 198 -19.90 -3.47 5.67
CA GLY A 198 -18.54 -3.74 5.22
C GLY A 198 -17.84 -2.50 4.68
N TRP A 199 -16.67 -2.72 4.07
CA TRP A 199 -15.83 -1.66 3.50
C TRP A 199 -14.84 -2.23 2.49
N VAL A 200 -14.12 -1.32 1.83
CA VAL A 200 -13.12 -1.61 0.81
C VAL A 200 -11.75 -1.12 1.27
N VAL A 201 -10.78 -2.03 1.36
CA VAL A 201 -9.36 -1.70 1.61
C VAL A 201 -8.61 -1.51 0.29
N ASN A 202 -7.53 -0.72 0.31
CA ASN A 202 -6.84 -0.28 -0.91
C ASN A 202 -5.54 -1.06 -1.17
N GLN A 203 -5.41 -1.64 -2.36
CA GLN A 203 -4.20 -2.30 -2.87
C GLN A 203 -3.85 -1.81 -4.28
N GLY A 204 -4.17 -0.54 -4.56
CA GLY A 204 -3.76 0.16 -5.78
C GLY A 204 -2.27 0.47 -5.80
N ILE A 205 -1.66 0.44 -6.98
CA ILE A 205 -0.26 0.83 -7.21
C ILE A 205 -0.18 1.67 -8.49
N ALA A 206 0.22 2.94 -8.40
CA ALA A 206 0.33 3.83 -9.53
C ALA A 206 1.35 3.33 -10.55
N GLY A 207 0.96 3.30 -11.81
CA GLY A 207 1.77 2.76 -12.91
C GLY A 207 1.75 1.23 -13.01
N ASN A 208 1.11 0.51 -12.07
CA ASN A 208 1.13 -0.95 -12.09
C ASN A 208 0.34 -1.52 -13.26
N ARG A 209 0.90 -2.58 -13.83
CA ARG A 209 0.38 -3.29 -14.99
C ARG A 209 -0.23 -4.62 -14.54
N LEU A 210 -1.17 -5.13 -15.33
CA LEU A 210 -1.72 -6.46 -15.12
C LEU A 210 -0.71 -7.55 -15.46
N LEU A 211 0.04 -7.39 -16.56
CA LEU A 211 0.73 -8.51 -17.22
C LEU A 211 2.25 -8.56 -17.03
N ARG A 212 2.92 -7.44 -16.73
CA ARG A 212 4.39 -7.35 -16.71
C ARG A 212 4.89 -6.35 -15.67
N ASP A 213 6.04 -6.66 -15.08
CA ASP A 213 6.70 -5.76 -14.15
C ASP A 213 7.24 -4.54 -14.90
N GLU A 214 7.11 -3.36 -14.28
CA GLU A 214 7.66 -2.09 -14.79
C GLU A 214 7.64 -1.04 -13.67
N VAL A 215 6.46 -0.82 -13.09
CA VAL A 215 6.29 -0.14 -11.81
C VAL A 215 5.69 -1.15 -10.84
N ALA A 216 6.56 -1.70 -9.99
CA ALA A 216 6.29 -2.82 -9.09
C ALA A 216 5.97 -4.15 -9.79
N GLU A 217 5.86 -5.20 -8.99
CA GLU A 217 5.35 -6.50 -9.42
C GLU A 217 3.95 -6.36 -10.04
N HIS A 218 3.73 -6.96 -11.21
CA HIS A 218 2.46 -6.90 -11.92
C HIS A 218 1.30 -7.57 -11.16
N GLY A 219 0.07 -7.17 -11.51
CA GLY A 219 -1.16 -7.63 -10.89
C GLY A 219 -1.27 -9.16 -10.81
N LEU A 220 -0.89 -9.91 -11.85
CA LEU A 220 -0.92 -11.38 -11.78
C LEU A 220 0.09 -11.94 -10.77
N ALA A 221 1.31 -11.43 -10.69
CA ALA A 221 2.31 -11.90 -9.72
C ALA A 221 1.88 -11.62 -8.28
N ARG A 222 1.33 -10.43 -8.00
CA ARG A 222 1.04 -10.00 -6.63
C ARG A 222 -0.34 -10.40 -6.10
N PHE A 223 -1.22 -11.01 -6.89
CA PHE A 223 -2.60 -11.29 -6.47
C PHE A 223 -2.70 -12.15 -5.20
N ASP A 224 -1.91 -13.22 -5.04
CA ASP A 224 -2.00 -14.05 -3.83
C ASP A 224 -1.61 -13.25 -2.58
N ARG A 225 -0.55 -12.45 -2.68
CA ARG A 225 -0.08 -11.59 -1.61
C ARG A 225 -1.07 -10.48 -1.29
N ASP A 226 -1.51 -9.73 -2.29
CA ASP A 226 -2.25 -8.49 -2.07
C ASP A 226 -3.77 -8.69 -2.00
N VAL A 227 -4.27 -9.86 -2.40
CA VAL A 227 -5.70 -10.20 -2.36
C VAL A 227 -5.94 -11.41 -1.47
N LEU A 228 -5.39 -12.58 -1.80
CA LEU A 228 -5.76 -13.83 -1.11
C LEU A 228 -5.27 -13.89 0.35
N SER A 229 -4.23 -13.14 0.71
CA SER A 229 -3.75 -13.06 2.10
C SER A 229 -4.60 -12.14 2.99
N ILE A 230 -5.55 -11.38 2.42
CA ILE A 230 -6.37 -10.44 3.18
C ILE A 230 -7.40 -11.21 4.02
N PRO A 231 -7.37 -11.09 5.35
CA PRO A 231 -8.31 -11.79 6.21
C PRO A 231 -9.70 -11.16 6.11
N GLY A 232 -10.73 -12.02 6.02
CA GLY A 232 -12.13 -11.60 5.87
C GLY A 232 -12.55 -11.13 4.49
N LEU A 233 -11.69 -11.33 3.49
CA LEU A 233 -12.00 -10.91 2.14
C LEU A 233 -13.17 -11.73 1.57
N THR A 234 -14.12 -11.01 0.95
CA THR A 234 -15.29 -11.59 0.29
C THR A 234 -15.43 -11.11 -1.15
N HIS A 235 -14.86 -9.94 -1.47
CA HIS A 235 -14.96 -9.32 -2.78
C HIS A 235 -13.62 -8.73 -3.24
N VAL A 236 -13.40 -8.73 -4.56
CA VAL A 236 -12.26 -8.09 -5.21
C VAL A 236 -12.82 -7.11 -6.23
N LEU A 237 -12.48 -5.83 -6.11
CA LEU A 237 -12.69 -4.82 -7.14
C LEU A 237 -11.39 -4.70 -7.94
N VAL A 238 -11.45 -4.92 -9.25
CA VAL A 238 -10.27 -4.96 -10.12
C VAL A 238 -10.30 -3.85 -11.15
N HIS A 239 -9.19 -3.12 -11.24
CA HIS A 239 -8.98 -2.11 -12.29
C HIS A 239 -7.51 -2.10 -12.72
N PHE A 240 -7.25 -2.53 -13.96
CA PHE A 240 -5.95 -2.53 -14.60
C PHE A 240 -6.10 -2.31 -16.11
N GLY A 241 -4.97 -2.26 -16.82
CA GLY A 241 -4.91 -2.37 -18.27
C GLY A 241 -4.50 -1.07 -18.96
N ILE A 242 -4.78 0.09 -18.35
CA ILE A 242 -4.34 1.36 -18.94
C ILE A 242 -2.81 1.45 -19.04
N ASN A 243 -2.10 0.97 -18.02
CA ASN A 243 -0.64 0.96 -18.01
C ASN A 243 -0.08 -0.11 -18.96
N ASP A 244 -0.76 -1.24 -19.14
CA ASP A 244 -0.39 -2.28 -20.11
C ASP A 244 -0.49 -1.80 -21.57
N LEU A 245 -1.39 -0.84 -21.83
CA LEU A 245 -1.62 -0.23 -23.13
C LEU A 245 -0.76 1.02 -23.36
N GLY A 246 -0.56 1.84 -22.32
CA GLY A 246 0.07 3.15 -22.44
C GLY A 246 1.58 3.15 -22.22
N LEU A 247 2.07 2.52 -21.15
CA LEU A 247 3.49 2.60 -20.76
C LEU A 247 4.46 2.01 -21.79
N PRO A 248 4.17 0.86 -22.44
CA PRO A 248 5.06 0.32 -23.48
C PRO A 248 5.37 1.34 -24.59
N GLY A 249 4.38 2.14 -24.99
CA GLY A 249 4.57 3.18 -26.01
C GLY A 249 5.57 4.27 -25.60
N MET A 250 5.74 4.52 -24.29
CA MET A 250 6.71 5.48 -23.75
C MET A 250 8.15 4.93 -23.76
N THR A 251 8.31 3.60 -23.80
CA THR A 251 9.62 2.93 -23.80
C THR A 251 9.98 2.33 -25.17
N GLY A 252 9.12 2.52 -26.18
CA GLY A 252 9.31 1.96 -27.53
C GLY A 252 8.95 0.48 -27.65
N GLU A 253 8.26 -0.06 -26.64
CA GLU A 253 7.75 -1.43 -26.63
C GLU A 253 6.32 -1.50 -27.23
N PRO A 254 5.94 -2.65 -27.81
CA PRO A 254 4.57 -2.83 -28.28
C PRO A 254 3.59 -2.88 -27.08
N PRO A 255 2.41 -2.24 -27.18
CA PRO A 255 1.38 -2.32 -26.15
C PRO A 255 0.86 -3.76 -26.01
N ALA A 256 0.29 -4.07 -24.84
CA ALA A 256 -0.38 -5.35 -24.65
C ALA A 256 -1.54 -5.52 -25.65
N THR A 257 -1.71 -6.75 -26.14
CA THR A 257 -2.83 -7.07 -27.03
C THR A 257 -4.12 -7.29 -26.23
N SER A 258 -5.28 -7.02 -26.83
CA SER A 258 -6.57 -7.30 -26.19
C SER A 258 -6.71 -8.78 -25.77
N PRO A 259 -6.31 -9.78 -26.58
CA PRO A 259 -6.31 -11.18 -26.12
C PRO A 259 -5.47 -11.41 -24.87
N ALA A 260 -4.26 -10.83 -24.78
CA ALA A 260 -3.41 -11.00 -23.59
C ALA A 260 -4.05 -10.39 -22.34
N LEU A 261 -4.67 -9.22 -22.46
CA LEU A 261 -5.41 -8.60 -21.36
C LEU A 261 -6.61 -9.43 -20.93
N ILE A 262 -7.40 -9.95 -21.89
CA ILE A 262 -8.54 -10.82 -21.62
C ILE A 262 -8.10 -12.05 -20.83
N GLU A 263 -7.01 -12.70 -21.23
CA GLU A 263 -6.49 -13.87 -20.51
C GLU A 263 -5.97 -13.50 -19.11
N GLY A 264 -5.33 -12.33 -18.96
CA GLY A 264 -4.94 -11.82 -17.63
C GLY A 264 -6.13 -11.60 -16.70
N PHE A 265 -7.19 -10.94 -17.17
CA PHE A 265 -8.41 -10.74 -16.37
C PHE A 265 -9.12 -12.06 -16.04
N LYS A 266 -9.17 -13.01 -16.99
CA LYS A 266 -9.68 -14.36 -16.71
C LYS A 266 -8.84 -15.07 -15.65
N ALA A 267 -7.51 -14.95 -15.70
CA ALA A 267 -6.63 -15.56 -14.69
C ALA A 267 -6.91 -15.01 -13.29
N LEU A 268 -7.13 -13.70 -13.13
CA LEU A 268 -7.57 -13.11 -11.86
C LEU A 268 -8.94 -13.67 -11.43
N ALA A 269 -9.90 -13.73 -12.35
CA ALA A 269 -11.23 -14.24 -12.05
C ALA A 269 -11.22 -15.72 -11.64
N HIS A 270 -10.45 -16.56 -12.31
CA HIS A 270 -10.29 -17.96 -11.95
C HIS A 270 -9.68 -18.13 -10.56
N ARG A 271 -8.67 -17.34 -10.20
CA ARG A 271 -8.06 -17.38 -8.86
C ARG A 271 -9.00 -16.89 -7.78
N ALA A 272 -9.73 -15.80 -8.03
CA ALA A 272 -10.75 -15.29 -7.12
C ALA A 272 -11.85 -16.34 -6.86
N HIS A 273 -12.43 -16.91 -7.92
CA HIS A 273 -13.49 -17.92 -7.78
C HIS A 273 -12.99 -19.21 -7.11
N LYS A 274 -11.74 -19.63 -7.35
CA LYS A 274 -11.13 -20.77 -6.65
C LYS A 274 -11.02 -20.52 -5.14
N ALA A 275 -10.88 -19.28 -4.72
CA ALA A 275 -10.86 -18.84 -3.33
C ALA A 275 -12.25 -18.43 -2.79
N ASP A 276 -13.33 -18.74 -3.51
CA ASP A 276 -14.72 -18.36 -3.15
C ASP A 276 -14.95 -16.84 -3.02
N LEU A 277 -14.17 -16.05 -3.75
CA LEU A 277 -14.29 -14.59 -3.79
C LEU A 277 -15.14 -14.14 -4.98
N LYS A 278 -15.97 -13.12 -4.76
CA LYS A 278 -16.65 -12.41 -5.84
C LYS A 278 -15.70 -11.39 -6.45
N ILE A 279 -15.53 -11.40 -7.77
CA ILE A 279 -14.67 -10.46 -8.49
C ILE A 279 -15.51 -9.52 -9.35
N LEU A 280 -15.24 -8.22 -9.25
CA LEU A 280 -15.88 -7.17 -10.04
C LEU A 280 -14.80 -6.39 -10.77
N ALA A 281 -14.77 -6.49 -12.11
CA ALA A 281 -13.84 -5.74 -12.93
C ALA A 281 -14.49 -4.47 -13.47
N ALA A 282 -13.79 -3.35 -13.38
CA ALA A 282 -14.16 -2.11 -14.07
C ALA A 282 -13.57 -2.07 -15.48
N THR A 283 -14.29 -1.46 -16.42
CA THR A 283 -13.80 -1.24 -17.79
C THR A 283 -12.71 -0.16 -17.81
N ILE A 284 -11.71 -0.35 -18.67
CA ILE A 284 -10.72 0.69 -18.96
C ILE A 284 -11.43 1.90 -19.57
N GLY A 285 -11.30 3.06 -18.93
CA GLY A 285 -11.90 4.31 -19.43
C GLY A 285 -11.31 4.78 -20.75
N PRO A 286 -11.98 5.69 -21.48
CA PRO A 286 -11.41 6.31 -22.67
C PRO A 286 -10.10 7.03 -22.35
N PHE A 287 -9.06 6.80 -23.16
CA PHE A 287 -7.71 7.35 -22.93
C PHE A 287 -7.06 7.93 -24.20
N ALA A 288 -7.83 8.15 -25.26
CA ALA A 288 -7.34 8.78 -26.47
C ALA A 288 -6.71 10.15 -26.15
N GLY A 289 -5.48 10.37 -26.60
CA GLY A 289 -4.73 11.60 -26.35
C GLY A 289 -4.06 11.69 -24.97
N ALA A 290 -4.18 10.67 -24.11
CA ALA A 290 -3.54 10.68 -22.78
C ALA A 290 -2.01 10.56 -22.83
N VAL A 291 -1.46 9.95 -23.89
CA VAL A 291 -0.01 9.88 -24.15
C VAL A 291 0.29 10.69 -25.42
N PRO A 292 0.99 11.83 -25.33
CA PRO A 292 1.42 12.55 -26.52
C PRO A 292 2.40 11.68 -27.31
N LEU A 293 2.06 11.36 -28.56
CA LEU A 293 2.98 10.73 -29.52
C LEU A 293 4.28 11.57 -29.56
N GLY A 294 5.41 10.99 -29.13
CA GLY A 294 6.73 11.63 -29.19
C GLY A 294 7.32 12.14 -27.87
N SER A 295 6.71 11.88 -26.71
CA SER A 295 7.23 12.27 -25.38
C SER A 295 8.14 11.22 -24.72
N VAL A 296 8.98 10.55 -25.52
CA VAL A 296 10.02 9.64 -25.01
C VAL A 296 11.25 10.48 -24.64
N PRO A 297 11.62 10.63 -23.35
CA PRO A 297 12.94 11.15 -23.02
C PRO A 297 13.99 10.14 -23.53
N PRO A 298 15.09 10.60 -24.15
CA PRO A 298 16.13 9.68 -24.61
C PRO A 298 16.66 8.86 -23.43
N ARG A 299 16.82 7.55 -23.63
CA ARG A 299 17.53 6.65 -22.72
C ARG A 299 18.82 7.33 -22.26
N ALA A 300 19.05 7.42 -20.95
CA ALA A 300 20.38 7.76 -20.46
C ALA A 300 21.35 6.70 -21.00
N SER A 301 22.32 7.13 -21.81
CA SER A 301 23.40 6.26 -22.27
C SER A 301 24.11 5.65 -21.06
N PRO A 302 24.47 4.35 -21.08
CA PRO A 302 25.34 3.81 -20.04
C PRO A 302 26.65 4.61 -20.01
N PRO A 303 27.26 4.84 -18.84
CA PRO A 303 28.54 5.51 -18.76
C PRO A 303 29.55 4.72 -19.60
N ASP A 304 30.15 5.40 -20.57
CA ASP A 304 31.20 4.85 -21.41
C ASP A 304 32.29 4.23 -20.53
N ALA A 305 32.50 2.93 -20.68
CA ALA A 305 33.69 2.27 -20.17
C ALA A 305 34.89 2.81 -20.96
N LYS A 306 35.72 3.63 -20.30
CA LYS A 306 37.12 3.86 -20.65
C LYS A 306 37.99 3.51 -19.48
#